data_AF-A0A7S8EB78-F1
#
_entry.id   AF-A0A7S8EB78-F1
#
_cell.length_a   1.000
_cell.length_b   1.000
_cell.length_c   1.000
_cell.angle_alpha   90.00
_cell.angle_beta   90.00
_cell.angle_gamma   90.00
#
_symmetry.space_group_name_H-M   'P 1'
#
loop_
_entity.id
_entity.type
_entity.pdbx_description
1 polymer ?
#
loop_
_entity_poly.entity_id
_entity_poly.type
_entity_poly.pdbx_seq_one_letter_code
_entity_poly.pdbx_strand_id
1 'polypeptide(L)'
;MYTTPIDTRCGGARKKLRAAASSGLVCEIQILLYEKRTTLSMIPDLWKAIYDSFTNLGRLPNKLSIGIGQAIRECREEAGMSQAELARRVYKRRASISDIENGKMYPDIETLSYISRVFQKPMMYFIPERYRRDLDAGEITVEDRELLMVFHRLTDSRKIIALEQMKALSGWDLDE
;
A
#
# COMPACT_ATOMS: atom_id res chain seq x y z
N MET A 1 -5.06 -52.49 15.58
CA MET A 1 -3.70 -51.94 15.75
C MET A 1 -3.28 -51.44 14.38
N TYR A 2 -3.00 -50.16 14.12
CA TYR A 2 -2.35 -49.16 14.94
C TYR A 2 -2.96 -47.78 14.68
N THR A 3 -3.26 -47.05 15.76
CA THR A 3 -3.34 -45.59 15.77
C THR A 3 -1.91 -45.05 15.65
N THR A 4 -1.70 -44.03 14.83
CA THR A 4 -0.48 -43.20 14.89
C THR A 4 -0.84 -41.77 15.30
N PRO A 5 0.07 -41.06 15.98
CA PRO A 5 -0.26 -39.95 16.87
C PRO A 5 -0.31 -38.62 16.13
N ILE A 6 -1.17 -37.71 16.59
CA ILE A 6 -1.20 -36.30 16.16
C ILE A 6 0.01 -35.60 16.77
N ASP A 7 1.02 -35.29 15.95
CA ASP A 7 2.20 -34.51 16.33
C ASP A 7 1.85 -33.02 16.46
N THR A 8 2.11 -32.45 17.63
CA THR A 8 1.75 -31.11 18.11
C THR A 8 2.73 -30.01 17.67
N ARG A 9 3.11 -29.96 16.39
CA ARG A 9 4.04 -28.93 15.87
C ARG A 9 3.37 -27.90 14.95
N CYS A 10 2.38 -27.18 15.47
CA CYS A 10 1.66 -26.12 14.73
C CYS A 10 1.87 -24.68 15.27
N GLY A 11 2.80 -24.49 16.22
CA GLY A 11 3.10 -23.16 16.79
C GLY A 11 3.92 -22.25 15.86
N GLY A 12 4.88 -22.80 15.11
CA GLY A 12 5.80 -22.02 14.28
C GLY A 12 5.18 -21.45 12.99
N ALA A 13 4.17 -22.13 12.44
CA ALA A 13 3.52 -21.71 11.19
C ALA A 13 2.73 -20.40 11.34
N ARG A 14 2.14 -20.16 12.51
CA ARG A 14 1.33 -18.95 12.79
C ARG A 14 2.17 -17.68 12.91
N LYS A 15 3.41 -17.77 13.42
CA LYS A 15 4.36 -16.64 13.45
C LYS A 15 4.85 -16.29 12.04
N LYS A 16 5.19 -17.29 11.23
CA LYS A 16 5.65 -17.10 9.84
C LYS A 16 4.59 -16.44 8.93
N LEU A 17 3.31 -16.74 9.16
CA LEU A 17 2.18 -16.12 8.45
C LEU A 17 1.95 -14.63 8.82
N ARG A 18 2.35 -14.18 10.02
CA ARG A 18 2.27 -12.76 10.40
C ARG A 18 3.41 -11.93 9.81
N ALA A 19 4.62 -12.49 9.71
CA ALA A 19 5.78 -11.81 9.14
C ALA A 19 5.69 -11.62 7.61
N ALA A 20 5.06 -12.55 6.89
CA ALA A 20 4.90 -12.47 5.44
C ALA A 20 3.85 -11.44 4.97
N ALA A 21 2.92 -11.03 5.85
CA ALA A 21 1.89 -10.05 5.53
C ALA A 21 2.40 -8.60 5.47
N SER A 22 3.58 -8.33 6.02
CA SER A 22 4.17 -6.99 6.14
C SER A 22 5.25 -6.66 5.09
N SER A 23 5.62 -7.60 4.21
CA SER A 23 6.80 -7.47 3.33
C SER A 23 6.54 -7.51 1.83
N GLY A 24 5.29 -7.36 1.37
CA GLY A 24 5.01 -7.21 -0.07
C GLY A 24 5.36 -8.44 -0.93
N LEU A 25 5.55 -9.61 -0.33
CA LEU A 25 5.86 -10.87 -1.01
C LEU A 25 4.60 -11.53 -1.58
N VAL A 26 3.92 -10.82 -2.48
CA VAL A 26 2.69 -11.27 -3.16
C VAL A 26 2.97 -12.47 -4.10
N CYS A 27 4.21 -12.61 -4.61
CA CYS A 27 4.57 -13.71 -5.52
C CYS A 27 4.96 -15.01 -4.78
N GLU A 28 5.61 -14.93 -3.61
CA GLU A 28 6.10 -16.13 -2.92
C GLU A 28 4.96 -16.96 -2.30
N ILE A 29 3.91 -16.31 -1.80
CA ILE A 29 2.73 -17.02 -1.28
C ILE A 29 2.01 -17.77 -2.41
N GLN A 30 1.87 -17.16 -3.59
CA GLN A 30 1.24 -17.81 -4.76
C GLN A 30 2.02 -19.07 -5.21
N ILE A 31 3.35 -19.02 -5.17
CA ILE A 31 4.24 -20.13 -5.55
C ILE A 31 4.21 -21.24 -4.49
N LEU A 32 4.32 -20.90 -3.21
CA LEU A 32 4.31 -21.87 -2.11
C LEU A 32 3.01 -22.66 -2.00
N LEU A 33 1.87 -22.04 -2.36
CA LEU A 33 0.56 -22.71 -2.38
C LEU A 33 0.42 -23.70 -3.54
N TYR A 34 1.05 -23.40 -4.67
CA TYR A 34 0.97 -24.25 -5.86
C TYR A 34 1.86 -25.49 -5.71
N GLU A 35 3.04 -25.36 -5.12
CA GLU A 35 4.01 -26.45 -5.00
C GLU A 35 3.72 -27.43 -3.85
N LYS A 36 3.10 -26.97 -2.75
CA LYS A 36 3.02 -27.75 -1.51
C LYS A 36 1.76 -28.58 -1.30
N ARG A 37 0.87 -28.75 -2.29
CA ARG A 37 -0.33 -29.65 -2.26
C ARG A 37 -0.96 -29.83 -0.86
N THR A 38 -1.03 -28.77 -0.06
CA THR A 38 -1.78 -28.80 1.18
C THR A 38 -3.22 -28.69 0.76
N THR A 39 -4.00 -29.72 1.04
CA THR A 39 -5.44 -29.72 0.77
C THR A 39 -6.02 -28.45 1.37
N LEU A 40 -6.43 -27.54 0.50
CA LEU A 40 -7.08 -26.26 0.78
C LEU A 40 -8.50 -26.48 1.35
N SER A 41 -8.68 -27.53 2.15
CA SER A 41 -9.96 -27.97 2.69
C SER A 41 -10.09 -27.72 4.19
N MET A 42 -9.11 -27.10 4.85
CA MET A 42 -9.06 -27.06 6.31
C MET A 42 -8.99 -25.69 6.98
N ILE A 43 -9.12 -24.57 6.26
CA ILE A 43 -9.53 -23.30 6.89
C ILE A 43 -10.31 -22.41 5.89
N PRO A 44 -11.61 -22.69 5.66
CA PRO A 44 -12.43 -21.95 4.69
C PRO A 44 -12.47 -20.44 4.95
N ASP A 45 -12.51 -20.03 6.22
CA ASP A 45 -12.73 -18.63 6.60
C ASP A 45 -11.48 -17.75 6.46
N LEU A 46 -10.29 -18.30 6.72
CA LEU A 46 -9.03 -17.55 6.59
C LEU A 46 -8.62 -17.38 5.13
N TRP A 47 -8.79 -18.41 4.30
CA TRP A 47 -8.57 -18.28 2.86
C TRP A 47 -9.56 -17.32 2.23
N LYS A 48 -10.83 -17.37 2.63
CA LYS A 48 -11.83 -16.41 2.17
C LYS A 48 -11.49 -15.00 2.63
N ALA A 49 -11.07 -14.78 3.88
CA ALA A 49 -10.67 -13.47 4.36
C ALA A 49 -9.40 -12.93 3.68
N ILE A 50 -8.39 -13.78 3.46
CA ILE A 50 -7.16 -13.41 2.75
C ILE A 50 -7.45 -13.16 1.27
N TYR A 51 -8.18 -14.05 0.60
CA TYR A 51 -8.59 -13.89 -0.79
C TYR A 51 -9.52 -12.69 -0.99
N ASP A 52 -10.47 -12.44 -0.09
CA ASP A 52 -11.33 -11.26 -0.10
C ASP A 52 -10.50 -10.00 0.19
N SER A 53 -9.52 -10.04 1.09
CA SER A 53 -8.60 -8.92 1.34
C SER A 53 -7.74 -8.61 0.09
N PHE A 54 -7.18 -9.64 -0.55
CA PHE A 54 -6.38 -9.51 -1.77
C PHE A 54 -7.22 -9.11 -3.00
N THR A 55 -8.43 -9.65 -3.17
CA THR A 55 -9.32 -9.31 -4.29
C THR A 55 -10.05 -8.00 -4.09
N ASN A 56 -10.32 -7.57 -2.86
CA ASN A 56 -10.95 -6.27 -2.59
C ASN A 56 -9.99 -5.09 -2.75
N LEU A 57 -8.66 -5.29 -2.71
CA LEU A 57 -7.70 -4.22 -3.00
C LEU A 57 -7.79 -3.74 -4.47
N GLY A 58 -8.16 -4.63 -5.39
CA GLY A 58 -8.39 -4.32 -6.80
C GLY A 58 -9.85 -4.02 -7.17
N ARG A 59 -10.79 -4.11 -6.24
CA ARG A 59 -12.22 -3.82 -6.49
C ARG A 59 -12.56 -2.37 -6.16
N LEU A 60 -13.50 -1.82 -6.92
CA LEU A 60 -14.05 -0.49 -6.73
C LEU A 60 -15.52 -0.58 -6.30
N PRO A 61 -16.00 0.30 -5.40
CA PRO A 61 -15.22 1.32 -4.70
C PRO A 61 -14.43 0.74 -3.53
N ASN A 62 -13.25 1.31 -3.26
CA ASN A 62 -12.47 0.99 -2.06
C ASN A 62 -12.11 2.26 -1.30
N LYS A 63 -11.51 2.08 -0.11
CA LYS A 63 -11.15 3.21 0.76
C LYS A 63 -10.25 4.23 0.05
N LEU A 64 -9.34 3.84 -0.84
CA LEU A 64 -8.48 4.78 -1.56
C LEU A 64 -9.26 5.55 -2.63
N SER A 65 -10.03 4.85 -3.48
CA SER A 65 -10.79 5.49 -4.55
C SER A 65 -11.85 6.45 -4.02
N ILE A 66 -12.52 6.09 -2.91
CA ILE A 66 -13.49 6.97 -2.23
C ILE A 66 -12.79 8.23 -1.72
N GLY A 67 -11.63 8.09 -1.08
CA GLY A 67 -10.91 9.23 -0.52
C GLY A 67 -10.38 10.19 -1.61
N ILE A 68 -9.87 9.65 -2.71
CA ILE A 68 -9.47 10.47 -3.87
C ILE A 68 -10.69 11.20 -4.46
N GLY A 69 -11.78 10.46 -4.67
CA GLY A 69 -13.02 11.02 -5.23
C GLY A 69 -13.60 12.14 -4.37
N GLN A 70 -13.57 11.96 -3.04
CA GLN A 70 -14.03 12.97 -2.09
C GLN A 70 -13.17 14.24 -2.15
N ALA A 71 -11.84 14.13 -2.15
CA ALA A 71 -10.95 15.29 -2.24
C ALA A 71 -11.17 16.09 -3.55
N ILE A 72 -11.41 15.39 -4.66
CA ILE A 72 -11.73 16.02 -5.95
C ILE A 72 -13.08 16.74 -5.88
N ARG A 73 -14.10 16.11 -5.29
CA ARG A 73 -15.43 16.69 -5.12
C ARG A 73 -15.38 17.97 -4.28
N GLU A 74 -14.66 17.95 -3.16
CA GLU A 74 -14.49 19.08 -2.25
C GLU A 74 -13.88 20.27 -2.99
N CYS A 75 -12.73 20.10 -3.67
CA CYS A 75 -12.13 21.17 -4.47
C CYS A 75 -13.06 21.68 -5.59
N ARG A 76 -13.83 20.79 -6.23
CA ARG A 76 -14.80 21.19 -7.25
C ARG A 76 -15.90 22.08 -6.66
N GLU A 77 -16.42 21.73 -5.49
CA GLU A 77 -17.50 22.45 -4.82
C GLU A 77 -17.03 23.78 -4.24
N GLU A 78 -15.84 23.82 -3.65
CA GLU A 78 -15.17 25.06 -3.20
C GLU A 78 -14.96 26.05 -4.36
N ALA A 79 -14.65 25.54 -5.55
CA ALA A 79 -14.51 26.35 -6.75
C ALA A 79 -15.85 26.68 -7.44
N GLY A 80 -16.99 26.28 -6.87
CA GLY A 80 -18.32 26.52 -7.44
C GLY A 80 -18.58 25.82 -8.78
N MET A 81 -17.81 24.79 -9.12
CA MET A 81 -17.87 24.14 -10.42
C MET A 81 -18.90 23.00 -10.44
N SER A 82 -19.59 22.84 -11.56
CA SER A 82 -20.38 21.61 -11.80
C SER A 82 -19.50 20.44 -12.24
N GLN A 83 -19.95 19.19 -12.07
CA GLN A 83 -19.25 18.02 -12.60
C GLN A 83 -19.03 18.11 -14.13
N ALA A 84 -19.99 18.71 -14.85
CA ALA A 84 -19.87 18.91 -16.29
C ALA A 84 -18.79 19.93 -16.64
N GLU A 85 -18.58 20.94 -15.81
CA GLU A 85 -17.55 21.94 -16.01
C GLU A 85 -16.15 21.38 -15.75
N LEU A 86 -15.96 20.67 -14.63
CA LEU A 86 -14.70 19.98 -14.37
C LEU A 86 -14.36 19.00 -15.49
N ALA A 87 -15.35 18.22 -15.94
CA ALA A 87 -15.17 17.27 -17.03
C ALA A 87 -14.64 17.91 -18.32
N ARG A 88 -15.15 19.10 -18.70
CA ARG A 88 -14.65 19.85 -19.86
C ARG A 88 -13.20 20.30 -19.67
N ARG A 89 -12.83 20.76 -18.48
CA ARG A 89 -11.47 21.26 -18.18
C ARG A 89 -10.42 20.14 -18.16
N VAL A 90 -10.82 18.90 -17.89
CA VAL A 90 -9.91 17.74 -17.82
C VAL A 90 -10.10 16.75 -18.97
N TYR A 91 -10.82 17.17 -20.03
CA TYR A 91 -11.06 16.37 -21.25
C TYR A 91 -11.71 15.00 -21.01
N LYS A 92 -12.64 14.92 -20.04
CA LYS A 92 -13.41 13.70 -19.72
C LYS A 92 -14.91 13.90 -19.92
N ARG A 93 -15.66 12.80 -19.84
CA ARG A 93 -17.14 12.84 -19.78
C ARG A 93 -17.59 13.18 -18.37
N ARG A 94 -18.74 13.86 -18.24
CA ARG A 94 -19.37 14.16 -16.95
C ARG A 94 -19.62 12.90 -16.11
N ALA A 95 -20.01 11.79 -16.75
CA ALA A 95 -20.17 10.49 -16.09
C ALA A 95 -18.87 9.99 -15.45
N SER A 96 -17.73 10.15 -16.13
CA SER A 96 -16.42 9.76 -15.60
C SER A 96 -16.04 10.56 -14.35
N ILE A 97 -16.29 11.87 -14.34
CA ILE A 97 -16.09 12.68 -13.13
C ILE A 97 -17.01 12.22 -12.00
N SER A 98 -18.26 11.89 -12.31
CA SER A 98 -19.19 11.34 -11.34
C SER A 98 -18.71 10.01 -10.76
N ASP A 99 -18.22 9.09 -11.60
CA ASP A 99 -17.69 7.80 -11.17
C ASP A 99 -16.42 7.96 -10.32
N ILE A 100 -15.54 8.89 -10.69
CA ILE A 100 -14.34 9.25 -9.91
C ILE A 100 -14.73 9.77 -8.54
N GLU A 101 -15.60 10.79 -8.48
CA GLU A 101 -16.02 11.39 -7.21
C GLU A 101 -16.75 10.41 -6.27
N ASN A 102 -17.37 9.36 -6.83
CA ASN A 102 -18.03 8.30 -6.07
C ASN A 102 -17.14 7.07 -5.83
N GLY A 103 -15.86 7.13 -6.19
CA GLY A 103 -14.89 6.05 -6.01
C GLY A 103 -15.12 4.82 -6.89
N LYS A 104 -16.02 4.88 -7.89
CA LYS A 104 -16.30 3.80 -8.84
C LYS A 104 -15.24 3.67 -9.93
N MET A 105 -14.40 4.68 -10.08
CA MET A 105 -13.30 4.74 -11.05
C MET A 105 -12.12 5.50 -10.45
N TYR A 106 -10.89 5.05 -10.70
CA TYR A 106 -9.72 5.87 -10.42
C TYR A 106 -9.49 6.89 -11.53
N PRO A 107 -9.08 8.13 -11.21
CA PRO A 107 -8.50 9.00 -12.22
C PRO A 107 -7.20 8.38 -12.74
N ASP A 108 -7.02 8.33 -14.06
CA ASP A 108 -5.71 8.04 -14.64
C ASP A 108 -4.72 9.19 -14.34
N ILE A 109 -3.43 8.95 -14.55
CA ILE A 109 -2.36 9.92 -14.23
C ILE A 109 -2.58 11.25 -14.96
N GLU A 110 -3.02 11.19 -16.21
CA GLU A 110 -3.27 12.38 -17.04
C GLU A 110 -4.43 13.21 -16.47
N THR A 111 -5.53 12.56 -16.13
CA THR A 111 -6.71 13.16 -15.50
C THR A 111 -6.33 13.81 -14.18
N LEU A 112 -5.59 13.11 -13.33
CA LEU A 112 -5.14 13.64 -12.05
C LEU A 112 -4.20 14.85 -12.23
N SER A 113 -3.37 14.84 -13.27
CA SER A 113 -2.54 15.99 -13.64
C SER A 113 -3.37 17.20 -14.07
N TYR A 114 -4.40 17.02 -14.89
CA TYR A 114 -5.30 18.10 -15.26
C TYR A 114 -6.07 18.64 -14.05
N ILE A 115 -6.59 17.77 -13.18
CA ILE A 115 -7.26 18.15 -11.93
C ILE A 115 -6.32 18.98 -11.05
N SER A 116 -5.07 18.53 -10.87
CA SER A 116 -4.02 19.24 -10.15
C SER A 116 -3.80 20.66 -10.69
N ARG A 117 -3.76 20.82 -12.03
CA ARG A 117 -3.64 22.13 -12.68
C ARG A 117 -4.90 22.99 -12.53
N VAL A 118 -6.10 22.41 -12.62
CA VAL A 118 -7.36 23.17 -12.47
C VAL A 118 -7.48 23.78 -11.09
N PHE A 119 -7.09 23.03 -10.05
CA PHE A 119 -7.22 23.46 -8.65
C PHE A 119 -5.93 24.02 -8.03
N GLN A 120 -4.83 24.07 -8.79
CA GLN A 120 -3.51 24.52 -8.33
C GLN A 120 -3.06 23.80 -7.05
N LYS A 121 -3.24 22.47 -7.01
CA LYS A 121 -2.83 21.59 -5.91
C LYS A 121 -1.84 20.54 -6.42
N PRO A 122 -0.83 20.12 -5.64
CA PRO A 122 0.01 19.00 -6.03
C PRO A 122 -0.82 17.72 -6.17
N MET A 123 -0.47 16.80 -7.09
CA MET A 123 -1.23 15.55 -7.27
C MET A 123 -1.40 14.77 -5.95
N MET A 124 -0.36 14.80 -5.10
CA MET A 124 -0.33 14.16 -3.80
C MET A 124 -1.41 14.68 -2.84
N TYR A 125 -1.90 15.90 -3.03
CA TYR A 125 -3.00 16.48 -2.24
C TYR A 125 -4.26 15.61 -2.28
N PHE A 126 -4.55 14.98 -3.43
CA PHE A 126 -5.75 14.17 -3.60
C PHE A 126 -5.62 12.77 -3.01
N ILE A 127 -4.43 12.39 -2.53
CA ILE A 127 -4.20 11.11 -1.86
C ILE A 127 -4.53 11.25 -0.37
N PRO A 128 -5.45 10.43 0.20
CA PRO A 128 -5.83 10.55 1.61
C PRO A 128 -4.65 10.29 2.54
N GLU A 129 -4.61 11.03 3.65
CA GLU A 129 -3.49 11.03 4.62
C GLU A 129 -3.03 9.62 5.04
N ARG A 130 -3.96 8.72 5.31
CA ARG A 130 -3.64 7.33 5.70
C ARG A 130 -2.79 6.57 4.67
N TYR A 131 -2.89 6.92 3.38
CA TYR A 131 -2.09 6.35 2.29
C TYR A 131 -0.86 7.19 1.99
N ARG A 132 -0.86 8.47 2.41
CA ARG A 132 0.34 9.28 2.38
C ARG A 132 1.31 8.88 3.45
N ARG A 133 0.90 8.46 4.65
CA ARG A 133 1.85 7.96 5.69
C ARG A 133 2.73 6.80 5.23
N ASP A 134 2.23 5.92 4.37
CA ASP A 134 3.03 4.84 3.78
C ASP A 134 4.06 5.36 2.75
N LEU A 135 3.81 6.55 2.19
CA LEU A 135 4.67 7.28 1.24
C LEU A 135 5.58 8.32 1.95
N ASP A 136 5.10 8.89 3.06
CA ASP A 136 5.70 9.92 3.93
C ASP A 136 6.51 9.29 5.08
N ALA A 137 6.60 7.96 5.15
CA ALA A 137 7.68 7.28 5.87
C ALA A 137 9.08 7.72 5.39
N GLY A 138 9.15 8.54 4.35
CA GLY A 138 10.33 9.25 3.87
C GLY A 138 10.17 10.76 3.73
N GLU A 139 9.49 11.49 4.63
CA GLU A 139 9.88 12.90 4.83
C GLU A 139 11.34 12.90 5.28
N ILE A 140 12.26 13.13 4.32
CA ILE A 140 13.70 13.20 4.59
C ILE A 140 13.91 14.36 5.55
N THR A 141 14.14 14.04 6.80
CA THR A 141 14.51 15.01 7.83
C THR A 141 15.88 15.61 7.50
N VAL A 142 16.25 16.69 8.17
CA VAL A 142 17.59 17.29 7.99
C VAL A 142 18.66 16.27 8.36
N GLU A 143 18.38 15.49 9.41
CA GLU A 143 19.18 14.40 9.93
C GLU A 143 19.30 13.24 8.92
N ASP A 144 18.21 12.85 8.25
CA ASP A 144 18.23 11.82 7.21
C ASP A 144 19.10 12.24 6.02
N ARG A 145 19.02 13.51 5.63
CA ARG A 145 19.86 14.07 4.55
C ARG A 145 21.33 14.05 4.94
N GLU A 146 21.66 14.48 6.15
CA GLU A 146 23.03 14.49 6.66
C GLU A 146 23.61 13.06 6.71
N LEU A 147 22.83 12.11 7.24
CA LEU A 147 23.18 10.70 7.29
C LEU A 147 23.50 10.16 5.89
N LEU A 148 22.63 10.41 4.89
CA LEU A 148 22.84 9.96 3.51
C LEU A 148 24.12 10.55 2.90
N MET A 149 24.41 11.83 3.13
CA MET A 149 25.64 12.46 2.61
C MET A 149 26.90 11.82 3.18
N VAL A 150 26.92 11.52 4.48
CA VAL A 150 28.07 10.88 5.13
C VAL A 150 28.17 9.41 4.69
N PHE A 151 27.05 8.70 4.67
CA PHE A 151 26.99 7.28 4.36
C PHE A 151 27.45 6.97 2.92
N HIS A 152 27.14 7.82 1.94
CA HIS A 152 27.60 7.65 0.55
C HIS A 152 29.12 7.78 0.39
N ARG A 153 29.81 8.44 1.32
CA ARG A 153 31.27 8.59 1.30
C ARG A 153 32.00 7.42 1.94
N LEU A 154 31.28 6.51 2.60
CA LEU A 154 31.86 5.34 3.24
C LEU A 154 32.19 4.24 2.22
N THR A 155 33.22 3.46 2.53
CA THR A 155 33.49 2.19 1.84
C THR A 155 32.45 1.14 2.23
N ASP A 156 32.27 0.10 1.41
CA ASP A 156 31.22 -0.89 1.65
C ASP A 156 31.36 -1.61 3.00
N SER A 157 32.59 -1.93 3.43
CA SER A 157 32.85 -2.48 4.76
C SER A 157 32.42 -1.55 5.90
N ARG A 158 32.55 -0.23 5.71
CA ARG A 158 32.15 0.77 6.70
C ARG A 158 30.64 1.02 6.69
N LYS A 159 29.99 0.93 5.53
CA LYS A 159 28.53 0.98 5.43
C LYS A 159 27.87 -0.17 6.20
N ILE A 160 28.43 -1.38 6.11
CA ILE A 160 27.96 -2.54 6.88
C ILE A 160 28.01 -2.24 8.38
N ILE A 161 29.14 -1.74 8.88
CA ILE A 161 29.29 -1.41 10.30
C ILE A 161 28.31 -0.30 10.72
N ALA A 162 28.18 0.76 9.92
CA ALA A 162 27.26 1.85 10.21
C ALA A 162 25.79 1.36 10.26
N LEU A 163 25.40 0.46 9.35
CA LEU A 163 24.07 -0.17 9.37
C LEU A 163 23.86 -1.02 10.62
N GLU A 164 24.84 -1.84 11.01
CA GLU A 164 24.74 -2.64 12.24
C GLU A 164 24.62 -1.77 13.48
N GLN A 165 25.37 -0.66 13.56
CA GLN A 165 25.25 0.29 14.65
C GLN A 165 23.87 0.96 14.69
N MET A 166 23.33 1.38 13.54
CA MET A 166 22.00 1.97 13.47
C MET A 166 20.91 0.98 13.91
N LYS A 167 21.00 -0.29 13.49
CA LYS A 167 20.08 -1.36 13.94
C LYS A 167 20.13 -1.57 15.45
N ALA A 168 21.34 -1.63 16.01
CA ALA A 168 21.54 -1.78 17.45
C ALA A 168 20.92 -0.61 18.23
N LEU A 169 21.07 0.63 17.72
CA LEU A 169 20.50 1.83 18.33
C LEU A 169 18.97 1.89 18.23
N SER A 170 18.37 1.37 17.16
CA SER A 170 16.91 1.36 17.00
C SER A 170 16.20 0.29 17.82
N GLY A 171 16.94 -0.55 18.57
CA GLY A 171 16.38 -1.74 19.21
C GLY A 171 15.78 -2.71 18.19
N TRP A 172 16.29 -2.67 16.95
CA TRP A 172 15.95 -3.67 15.95
C TRP A 172 16.75 -4.93 16.30
N ASP A 173 16.19 -5.74 17.20
CA ASP A 173 16.71 -7.07 17.45
C ASP A 173 16.58 -7.88 16.16
N LEU A 174 17.71 -8.38 15.65
CA LEU A 174 17.79 -9.36 14.57
C LEU A 174 17.33 -10.74 15.09
N ASP A 175 16.13 -10.81 15.66
CA ASP A 175 15.53 -12.05 16.16
C ASP A 175 14.18 -12.30 15.46
N GLU A 176 14.26 -12.78 14.20
CA GLU A 176 13.50 -13.93 13.63
C GLU A 176 13.68 -14.05 12.10
#